data_AF-A0A928A988-F1
#
_entry.id   AF-A0A928A988-F1
#
_cell.length_a   1.000
_cell.length_b   1.000
_cell.length_c   1.000
_cell.angle_alpha   90.00
_cell.angle_beta   90.00
_cell.angle_gamma   90.00
#
_symmetry.space_group_name_H-M   'P 1'
#
loop_
_entity.id
_entity.type
_entity.pdbx_description
1 polymer ?
#
loop_
_entity_poly.entity_id
_entity_poly.type
_entity_poly.pdbx_seq_one_letter_code
_entity_poly.pdbx_strand_id
1 'polypeptide(L)'
;MKGTELGKATGFCAKSANIWQVVGWILTIFKIVIPIILIVLGMIDLGKAVVASKDDEIKKSMKSLMFRAIAAVAIFFVPTIVGLIMGIVSGFNNDTNGVEKDFNICRACLVNPSKGKCASAATSANNADAQ
;
A
#
# COMPACT_ATOMS: atom_id res chain seq x y z
N MET A 1 -28.49 3.05 7.72
CA MET A 1 -27.03 2.87 7.52
C MET A 1 -26.36 4.18 7.95
N LYS A 2 -25.54 4.16 9.01
CA LYS A 2 -24.93 5.37 9.59
C LYS A 2 -23.77 5.84 8.70
N GLY A 3 -24.00 6.86 7.89
CA GLY A 3 -23.00 7.50 7.03
C GLY A 3 -22.10 8.53 7.74
N THR A 4 -22.19 8.64 9.06
CA THR A 4 -21.53 9.70 9.86
C THR A 4 -20.16 9.30 10.41
N GLU A 5 -19.62 8.12 10.06
CA GLU A 5 -18.36 7.60 10.61
C GLU A 5 -17.21 7.58 9.58
N LEU A 6 -17.44 8.00 8.33
CA LEU A 6 -16.36 8.23 7.38
C LEU A 6 -15.62 9.52 7.78
N GLY A 7 -14.57 9.35 8.59
CA GLY A 7 -13.66 10.42 8.95
C GLY A 7 -13.69 10.84 10.41
N LYS A 8 -13.66 9.90 11.35
CA LYS A 8 -13.23 10.18 12.73
C LYS A 8 -12.07 9.27 13.07
N ALA A 9 -11.31 9.56 14.13
CA ALA A 9 -10.29 8.62 14.64
C ALA A 9 -10.88 7.27 15.08
N THR A 10 -12.22 7.17 15.13
CA THR A 10 -13.04 5.98 15.36
C THR A 10 -13.80 5.52 14.10
N GLY A 11 -13.37 5.93 12.90
CA GLY A 11 -14.07 5.66 11.65
C GLY A 11 -13.97 4.21 11.17
N PHE A 12 -14.39 3.97 9.93
CA PHE A 12 -14.44 2.63 9.34
C PHE A 12 -13.08 1.91 9.38
N CYS A 13 -11.99 2.63 9.10
CA CYS A 13 -10.66 2.06 9.09
C CYS A 13 -10.16 1.70 10.49
N ALA A 14 -10.50 2.49 11.50
CA ALA A 14 -10.22 2.15 12.90
C ALA A 14 -10.98 0.89 13.33
N LYS A 15 -12.28 0.80 13.00
CA LYS A 15 -13.13 -0.34 13.40
C LYS A 15 -12.75 -1.63 12.69
N SER A 16 -12.34 -1.56 11.43
CA SER A 16 -11.92 -2.72 10.64
C SER A 16 -10.40 -2.99 10.66
N ALA A 17 -9.65 -2.31 11.54
CA ALA A 17 -8.18 -2.33 11.55
C ALA A 17 -7.58 -3.74 11.63
N ASN A 18 -8.21 -4.67 12.36
CA ASN A 18 -7.78 -6.07 12.46
C ASN A 18 -7.75 -6.77 11.10
N ILE A 19 -8.78 -6.54 10.27
CA ILE A 19 -8.87 -7.12 8.93
C ILE A 19 -7.77 -6.53 8.04
N TRP A 20 -7.62 -5.20 8.06
CA TRP A 20 -6.57 -4.52 7.31
C TRP A 20 -5.16 -4.93 7.74
N GLN A 21 -4.97 -5.26 9.02
CA GLN A 21 -3.68 -5.73 9.54
C GLN A 21 -3.30 -7.10 8.95
N VAL A 22 -4.25 -8.03 8.89
CA VAL A 22 -4.03 -9.35 8.27
C VAL A 22 -3.75 -9.19 6.77
N VAL A 23 -4.53 -8.35 6.08
CA VAL A 23 -4.32 -8.04 4.67
C VAL A 23 -2.94 -7.41 4.45
N GLY A 24 -2.50 -6.52 5.33
CA GLY A 24 -1.16 -5.92 5.26
C GLY A 24 -0.03 -6.92 5.44
N TRP A 25 -0.20 -7.94 6.29
CA TRP A 25 0.77 -9.02 6.43
C TRP A 25 0.91 -9.83 5.15
N ILE A 26 -0.22 -10.19 4.54
CA ILE A 26 -0.26 -10.89 3.25
C ILE A 26 0.45 -10.04 2.18
N LEU A 27 0.11 -8.74 2.09
CA LEU A 27 0.72 -7.85 1.12
C LEU A 27 2.23 -7.65 1.36
N THR A 28 2.70 -7.66 2.61
CA THR A 28 4.13 -7.58 2.93
C THR A 28 4.88 -8.78 2.37
N ILE A 29 4.31 -9.98 2.50
CA ILE A 29 4.88 -11.22 1.93
C ILE A 29 4.90 -11.11 0.40
N PHE A 30 3.78 -10.74 -0.24
CA PHE A 30 3.72 -10.58 -1.69
C PHE A 30 4.71 -9.53 -2.22
N LYS A 31 4.88 -8.42 -1.51
CA LYS A 31 5.84 -7.35 -1.88
C LYS A 31 7.30 -7.81 -1.87
N ILE A 32 7.63 -8.92 -1.20
CA ILE A 32 8.98 -9.50 -1.19
C ILE A 32 9.07 -10.68 -2.17
N VAL A 33 8.09 -11.58 -2.11
CA VAL A 33 8.06 -12.80 -2.94
C VAL A 33 7.98 -12.45 -4.43
N ILE A 34 7.11 -11.50 -4.80
CA ILE A 34 6.96 -11.07 -6.19
C ILE A 34 8.32 -10.62 -6.73
N PRO A 35 8.97 -9.53 -6.23
CA PRO A 35 10.23 -9.06 -6.80
C PRO A 35 11.36 -10.09 -6.79
N ILE A 36 11.44 -11.00 -5.81
CA ILE A 36 12.42 -12.10 -5.84
C ILE A 36 12.18 -13.00 -7.05
N ILE A 37 10.94 -13.45 -7.28
CA ILE A 37 10.58 -14.25 -8.47
C ILE A 37 10.89 -13.46 -9.75
N LEU A 38 10.61 -12.15 -9.76
CA LEU A 38 10.88 -11.29 -10.92
C LEU A 38 12.38 -11.17 -11.24
N ILE A 39 13.23 -11.10 -10.22
CA ILE A 39 14.69 -11.05 -10.36
C ILE A 39 15.21 -12.38 -10.86
N VAL A 40 14.74 -13.52 -10.31
CA VAL A 40 15.17 -14.85 -10.75
C VAL A 40 14.77 -15.10 -12.20
N LEU A 41 13.51 -14.86 -12.55
CA LEU A 41 13.03 -14.99 -13.93
C LEU A 41 13.76 -14.01 -14.86
N GLY A 42 13.98 -12.77 -14.41
CA GLY A 42 14.74 -11.77 -15.14
C GLY A 42 16.18 -12.20 -15.39
N MET A 43 16.88 -12.74 -14.40
CA MET A 43 18.26 -13.22 -14.57
C MET A 43 18.35 -14.44 -15.49
N ILE A 44 17.38 -15.36 -15.45
CA ILE A 44 17.35 -16.52 -16.35
C ILE A 44 17.11 -16.08 -17.81
N ASP A 45 16.14 -15.19 -18.05
CA ASP A 45 15.85 -14.67 -19.38
C ASP A 45 16.99 -13.79 -19.92
N LEU A 46 17.55 -12.91 -19.08
CA LEU A 46 18.71 -12.10 -19.44
C LEU A 46 19.95 -12.96 -19.67
N GLY A 47 20.21 -13.99 -18.84
CA GLY A 47 21.33 -14.90 -19.02
C GLY A 47 21.25 -15.66 -20.35
N LYS A 48 20.06 -16.13 -20.72
CA LYS A 48 19.82 -16.74 -22.03
C LYS A 48 19.97 -15.73 -23.17
N ALA A 49 19.43 -14.52 -23.03
CA ALA A 49 19.51 -13.48 -24.06
C ALA A 49 20.94 -12.95 -24.28
N VAL A 50 21.74 -12.85 -23.20
CA VAL A 50 23.16 -12.47 -23.25
C VAL A 50 24.00 -13.54 -23.94
N VAL A 51 23.77 -14.82 -23.61
CA VAL A 51 24.46 -15.93 -24.30
C VAL A 51 24.02 -16.05 -25.76
N ALA A 52 22.77 -15.67 -26.07
CA ALA A 52 22.24 -15.68 -27.44
C ALA A 52 22.61 -14.44 -28.28
N SER A 53 23.27 -13.42 -27.70
CA SER A 53 23.69 -12.17 -28.35
C SER A 53 22.62 -11.53 -29.27
N LYS A 54 21.35 -11.51 -28.84
CA LYS A 54 20.26 -10.85 -29.58
C LYS A 54 19.87 -9.53 -28.89
N ASP A 55 20.33 -8.41 -29.43
CA ASP A 55 20.06 -7.05 -28.92
C ASP A 55 18.57 -6.72 -28.70
N ASP A 56 17.68 -7.33 -29.49
CA ASP A 56 16.23 -7.12 -29.39
C ASP A 56 15.60 -7.76 -28.15
N GLU A 57 16.14 -8.89 -27.67
CA GLU A 57 15.64 -9.62 -26.49
C GLU A 57 16.04 -8.91 -25.18
N ILE A 58 17.20 -8.24 -25.18
CA ILE A 58 17.72 -7.50 -24.03
C ILE A 58 16.84 -6.27 -23.73
N LYS A 59 16.43 -5.51 -24.76
CA LYS A 59 15.54 -4.35 -24.60
C LYS A 59 14.16 -4.74 -24.07
N LYS A 60 13.63 -5.89 -24.49
CA LYS A 60 12.33 -6.40 -24.04
C LYS A 60 12.35 -6.80 -22.56
N SER A 61 13.43 -7.45 -22.14
CA SER A 61 13.65 -7.86 -20.75
C SER A 61 13.87 -6.66 -19.82
N MET A 62 14.60 -5.64 -20.28
CA MET A 62 14.80 -4.38 -19.55
C MET A 62 13.49 -3.62 -19.31
N LYS A 63 12.59 -3.61 -20.31
CA LYS A 63 11.28 -2.97 -20.22
C LYS A 63 10.40 -3.61 -19.13
N SER A 64 10.44 -4.94 -18.99
CA SER A 64 9.72 -5.66 -17.93
C SER A 64 10.19 -5.24 -16.53
N LEU A 65 11.51 -5.12 -16.32
CA LEU A 65 12.09 -4.64 -15.06
C LEU A 65 11.72 -3.19 -14.75
N MET A 66 11.73 -2.30 -15.76
CA MET A 66 11.30 -0.91 -15.57
C MET A 66 9.83 -0.79 -15.18
N PHE A 67 8.91 -1.52 -15.82
CA PHE A 67 7.49 -1.50 -15.44
C PHE A 67 7.27 -1.98 -13.99
N ARG A 68 8.05 -2.96 -13.54
CA ARG A 68 7.99 -3.46 -12.16
C ARG A 68 8.52 -2.43 -11.15
N ALA A 69 9.60 -1.72 -11.48
CA ALA A 69 10.13 -0.62 -10.67
C ALA A 69 9.15 0.55 -10.59
N ILE A 70 8.57 0.96 -11.72
CA ILE A 70 7.57 2.02 -11.78
C ILE A 70 6.33 1.66 -10.97
N ALA A 71 5.85 0.41 -11.03
CA ALA A 71 4.72 -0.05 -10.23
C ALA A 71 4.98 0.05 -8.71
N ALA A 72 6.20 -0.28 -8.26
CA ALA A 72 6.58 -0.16 -6.85
C ALA A 72 6.59 1.32 -6.38
N VAL A 73 7.11 2.22 -7.22
CA VAL A 73 7.12 3.67 -6.96
C VAL A 73 5.69 4.22 -6.96
N ALA A 74 4.86 3.84 -7.93
CA ALA A 74 3.48 4.34 -8.06
C ALA A 74 2.63 4.03 -6.82
N ILE A 75 2.76 2.85 -6.21
CA ILE A 75 2.04 2.49 -4.97
C ILE A 75 2.40 3.44 -3.81
N PHE A 76 3.64 3.96 -3.78
CA PHE A 76 4.06 4.95 -2.80
C PHE A 76 3.49 6.35 -3.09
N PHE A 77 3.27 6.68 -4.36
CA PHE A 77 2.74 7.97 -4.77
C PHE A 77 1.23 8.12 -4.54
N VAL A 78 0.43 7.05 -4.68
CA VAL A 78 -1.02 7.09 -4.45
C VAL A 78 -1.40 7.79 -3.12
N PRO A 79 -0.89 7.38 -1.96
CA PRO A 79 -1.22 8.04 -0.70
C PRO A 79 -0.66 9.45 -0.56
N THR A 80 0.50 9.75 -1.17
CA THR A 80 1.07 11.10 -1.20
C THR A 80 0.19 12.06 -1.99
N ILE A 81 -0.31 11.62 -3.14
CA ILE A 81 -1.22 12.41 -3.97
C ILE A 81 -2.56 12.60 -3.24
N VAL A 82 -3.11 11.56 -2.61
CA VAL A 82 -4.35 11.67 -1.82
C VAL A 82 -4.18 12.68 -0.67
N GLY A 83 -3.07 12.65 0.06
CA GLY A 83 -2.78 13.63 1.11
C GLY A 83 -2.60 15.05 0.57
N LEU A 84 -2.01 15.21 -0.62
CA LEU A 84 -1.84 16.51 -1.27
C LEU A 84 -3.20 17.10 -1.69
N ILE A 85 -4.09 16.27 -2.24
CA ILE A 85 -5.45 16.69 -2.60
C ILE A 85 -6.25 17.04 -1.33
N MET A 86 -6.14 16.24 -0.27
CA MET A 86 -6.81 16.53 1.02
C MET A 86 -6.27 17.80 1.67
N GLY A 87 -4.96 18.06 1.58
CA GLY A 87 -4.35 19.32 2.00
C GLY A 87 -4.92 20.53 1.27
N ILE A 88 -5.07 20.45 -0.05
CA ILE A 88 -5.70 21.52 -0.85
C ILE A 88 -7.17 21.71 -0.45
N VAL A 89 -7.95 20.63 -0.34
CA VAL A 89 -9.38 20.70 0.04
C VAL A 89 -9.57 21.23 1.46
N SER A 90 -8.68 20.87 2.39
CA SER A 90 -8.69 21.39 3.77
C SER A 90 -8.35 22.88 3.87
N GLY A 91 -7.58 23.40 2.91
CA GLY A 91 -7.38 24.84 2.73
C GLY A 91 -8.65 25.59 2.30
N PHE A 92 -9.63 24.89 1.74
CA PHE A 92 -10.93 25.46 1.34
C PHE A 92 -12.07 25.16 2.34
N ASN A 93 -12.01 24.05 3.10
CA ASN A 93 -13.04 23.63 4.05
C ASN A 93 -12.44 23.12 5.36
N ASN A 94 -12.79 23.75 6.49
CA ASN A 94 -12.27 23.47 7.84
C ASN A 94 -12.67 22.08 8.44
N ASP A 95 -13.36 21.21 7.70
CA ASP A 95 -13.98 19.97 8.19
C ASP A 95 -13.53 18.69 7.45
N THR A 96 -12.28 18.65 6.98
CA THR A 96 -11.69 17.47 6.29
C THR A 96 -10.64 16.73 7.12
N ASN A 97 -10.30 17.25 8.30
CA ASN A 97 -9.30 16.68 9.23
C ASN A 97 -9.62 15.25 9.70
N GLY A 98 -10.89 14.87 9.60
CA GLY A 98 -11.39 13.59 10.07
C GLY A 98 -11.13 12.43 9.11
N VAL A 99 -11.40 12.63 7.82
CA VAL A 99 -11.28 11.61 6.75
C VAL A 99 -9.83 11.19 6.55
N GLU A 100 -8.91 12.15 6.58
CA GLU A 100 -7.48 11.89 6.44
C GLU A 100 -6.93 11.01 7.58
N LYS A 101 -7.41 11.22 8.81
CA LYS A 101 -6.97 10.44 9.98
C LYS A 101 -7.44 9.00 9.89
N ASP A 102 -8.69 8.77 9.49
CA ASP A 102 -9.24 7.41 9.34
C ASP A 102 -8.56 6.68 8.16
N PHE A 103 -8.43 7.32 7.00
CA PHE A 103 -7.73 6.76 5.85
C PHE A 103 -6.28 6.36 6.17
N ASN A 104 -5.58 7.19 6.96
CA ASN A 104 -4.22 6.89 7.38
C ASN A 104 -4.11 5.62 8.25
N ILE A 105 -5.18 5.21 8.94
CA ILE A 105 -5.20 3.95 9.70
C ILE A 105 -5.25 2.74 8.75
N CYS A 106 -6.19 2.73 7.80
CA CYS A 106 -6.26 1.67 6.79
C CYS A 106 -4.93 1.54 6.04
N ARG A 107 -4.40 2.69 5.59
CA ARG A 107 -3.12 2.74 4.87
C ARG A 107 -1.97 2.21 5.74
N ALA A 108 -1.89 2.63 7.00
CA ALA A 108 -0.86 2.16 7.91
C ALA A 108 -0.92 0.65 8.08
N CYS A 109 -2.12 0.08 8.24
CA CYS A 109 -2.27 -1.37 8.35
C CYS A 109 -1.92 -2.11 7.06
N LEU A 110 -2.27 -1.54 5.90
CA LEU A 110 -1.99 -2.18 4.62
C LEU A 110 -0.50 -2.18 4.26
N VAL A 111 0.24 -1.13 4.62
CA VAL A 111 1.66 -0.96 4.27
C VAL A 111 2.61 -1.42 5.39
N ASN A 112 2.22 -1.26 6.65
CA ASN A 112 3.02 -1.56 7.84
C ASN A 112 2.16 -2.19 8.95
N PRO A 113 1.75 -3.46 8.81
CA PRO A 113 0.78 -4.10 9.70
C PRO A 113 1.29 -4.30 11.14
N SER A 114 2.60 -4.33 11.36
CA SER A 114 3.17 -4.73 12.65
C SER A 114 3.44 -3.57 13.62
N LYS A 115 3.43 -2.30 13.17
CA LYS A 115 3.93 -1.16 13.98
C LYS A 115 3.13 0.13 13.74
N GLY A 116 3.28 1.07 14.67
CA GLY A 116 2.70 2.41 14.56
C GLY A 116 1.17 2.42 14.67
N LYS A 117 0.53 3.29 13.89
CA LYS A 117 -0.93 3.54 13.95
C LYS A 117 -1.77 2.29 13.74
N CYS A 118 -1.28 1.30 12.99
CA CYS A 118 -2.00 0.05 12.79
C CYS A 118 -2.09 -0.79 14.08
N ALA A 119 -0.98 -1.00 14.77
CA ALA A 119 -0.96 -1.82 15.99
C ALA A 119 -1.87 -1.22 17.07
N SER A 120 -1.88 0.11 17.20
CA SER A 120 -2.76 0.84 18.13
C SER A 120 -4.24 0.72 17.73
N ALA A 121 -4.55 0.86 16.44
CA ALA A 121 -5.94 0.76 15.94
C ALA A 121 -6.48 -0.67 15.99
N ALA A 122 -5.67 -1.67 15.65
CA ALA A 122 -6.02 -3.08 15.76
C ALA A 122 -6.29 -3.50 17.21
N THR A 123 -5.44 -3.04 18.15
CA THR A 123 -5.68 -3.25 19.59
C THR A 123 -6.98 -2.58 20.02
N SER A 124 -7.25 -1.35 19.55
CA SER A 124 -8.47 -0.62 19.88
C SER A 124 -9.73 -1.29 19.30
N ALA A 125 -9.64 -1.87 18.09
CA ALA A 125 -10.73 -2.62 17.46
C ALA A 125 -11.05 -3.92 18.20
N ASN A 126 -10.03 -4.68 18.64
CA ASN A 126 -10.26 -5.90 19.45
C ASN A 126 -11.01 -5.62 20.76
N ASN A 127 -10.78 -4.47 21.39
CA ASN A 127 -11.45 -4.08 22.63
C ASN A 127 -12.85 -3.48 22.38
N ALA A 128 -13.13 -2.99 21.16
CA ALA A 128 -14.41 -2.35 20.82
C ALA A 128 -15.48 -3.32 20.32
N ASP A 129 -15.11 -4.51 19.82
CA ASP A 129 -16.05 -5.59 19.46
C ASP A 129 -16.40 -6.51 20.66
N ALA A 130 -15.85 -6.24 21.85
CA ALA A 130 -16.15 -6.94 23.11
C ALA A 130 -17.31 -6.31 23.93
N GLN A 131 -18.01 -5.32 23.38
CA GLN A 131 -19.12 -4.61 24.02
C GLN A 131 -20.36 -4.53 23.12
#